data_AF-A0AA96QG69-F1
#
_entry.id   AF-A0AA96QG69-F1
#
_cell.length_a   1.000
_cell.length_b   1.000
_cell.length_c   1.000
_cell.angle_alpha   90.00
_cell.angle_beta   90.00
_cell.angle_gamma   90.00
#
_symmetry.space_group_name_H-M   'P 1'
#
loop_
_entity.id
_entity.type
_entity.pdbx_description
1 polymer ?
#
loop_
_entity_poly.entity_id
_entity_poly.type
_entity_poly.pdbx_seq_one_letter_code
_entity_poly.pdbx_strand_id
1 'polypeptide(L)'
;MANAEWKRRRRDACRLSAAAPAVLLSTLLVTFAFSWLTRSTLIAVIAWLVCAPLLLPQRPVERFVVGTMFHFRRPTGRDAEWLNWLQGECEHLRCGLVGAPVARDLDWYVIEDSQPNAFAAGRHSIAITTGLLQRVYAGHLTRDELLAVALHEVGHHAAGDTRHGLVIWWLTWPWQTVRLFAVRLGHRIRPFGAGAVLTPVVVAVAICRVATGGSSGAQASSTIAVLSAALLAAYVQPVVEAAISRDRERAADAFVDRLELGSALATARQKLDRSHPAGATV
;
A
#
# COMPACT_ATOMS: atom_id res chain seq x y z
N MET A 1 -12.02 10.34 -23.16
CA MET A 1 -11.37 9.09 -22.69
C MET A 1 -9.83 9.15 -22.76
N ALA A 2 -9.21 9.59 -23.87
CA ALA A 2 -7.74 9.67 -24.02
C ALA A 2 -7.00 10.45 -22.90
N ASN A 3 -7.55 11.58 -22.41
CA ASN A 3 -6.94 12.36 -21.32
C ASN A 3 -6.94 11.60 -19.99
N ALA A 4 -8.00 10.85 -19.69
CA ALA A 4 -8.11 10.06 -18.45
C ALA A 4 -7.14 8.87 -18.45
N GLU A 5 -6.97 8.21 -19.60
CA GLU A 5 -5.99 7.13 -19.76
C GLU A 5 -4.55 7.64 -19.70
N TRP A 6 -4.27 8.79 -20.31
CA TRP A 6 -2.96 9.43 -20.23
C TRP A 6 -2.61 9.82 -18.79
N LYS A 7 -3.53 10.48 -18.07
CA LYS A 7 -3.37 10.81 -16.65
C LYS A 7 -3.14 9.55 -15.81
N ARG A 8 -3.85 8.47 -16.09
CA ARG A 8 -3.66 7.17 -15.42
C ARG A 8 -2.25 6.63 -15.65
N ARG A 9 -1.84 6.46 -16.91
CA ARG A 9 -0.50 5.94 -17.27
C ARG A 9 0.63 6.76 -16.63
N ARG A 10 0.48 8.09 -16.58
CA ARG A 10 1.45 8.98 -15.94
C ARG A 10 1.55 8.73 -14.43
N ARG A 11 0.42 8.58 -13.73
CA ARG A 11 0.39 8.24 -12.29
C ARG A 11 1.03 6.88 -12.01
N ASP A 12 0.77 5.91 -12.89
CA ASP A 12 1.36 4.58 -12.77
C ASP A 12 2.87 4.60 -12.94
N ALA A 13 3.37 5.30 -13.96
CA ALA A 13 4.80 5.47 -14.19
C ALA A 13 5.46 6.16 -12.99
N CYS A 14 4.87 7.25 -12.49
CA CYS A 14 5.36 7.96 -11.32
C CYS A 14 5.48 7.04 -10.09
N ARG A 15 4.47 6.21 -9.83
CA ARG A 15 4.48 5.26 -8.72
C ARG A 15 5.55 4.19 -8.86
N LEU A 16 5.68 3.61 -10.05
CA LEU A 16 6.70 2.59 -10.31
C LEU A 16 8.11 3.19 -10.18
N SER A 17 8.33 4.41 -10.70
CA SER A 17 9.58 5.14 -10.54
C SER A 17 9.88 5.47 -9.08
N ALA A 18 8.88 5.86 -8.29
CA ALA A 18 9.03 6.11 -6.85
C ALA A 18 9.41 4.84 -6.06
N ALA A 19 8.93 3.67 -6.49
CA ALA A 19 9.27 2.39 -5.87
C ALA A 19 10.65 1.85 -6.32
N ALA A 20 11.17 2.28 -7.46
CA ALA A 20 12.38 1.71 -8.07
C ALA A 20 13.61 1.65 -7.13
N PRO A 21 13.95 2.70 -6.34
CA PRO A 21 15.08 2.63 -5.41
C PRO A 21 14.91 1.51 -4.36
N ALA A 22 13.69 1.33 -3.85
CA ALA A 22 13.36 0.30 -2.87
C ALA A 22 13.42 -1.11 -3.48
N VAL A 23 13.01 -1.25 -4.74
CA VAL A 23 13.11 -2.52 -5.48
C VAL A 23 14.58 -2.86 -5.74
N LEU A 24 15.41 -1.88 -6.11
CA LEU A 24 16.86 -2.09 -6.30
C LEU A 24 17.52 -2.55 -5.00
N LEU A 25 17.25 -1.88 -3.88
CA LEU A 25 17.77 -2.28 -2.57
C LEU A 25 17.27 -3.66 -2.14
N SER A 26 16.00 -3.97 -2.41
CA SER A 26 15.44 -5.30 -2.16
C SER A 26 16.12 -6.37 -3.02
N THR A 27 16.40 -6.06 -4.29
CA THR A 27 17.11 -6.97 -5.20
C THR A 27 18.52 -7.26 -4.69
N LEU A 28 19.24 -6.24 -4.20
CA LEU A 28 20.56 -6.40 -3.59
C LEU A 28 20.50 -7.27 -2.33
N LEU A 29 19.51 -7.03 -1.46
CA LEU A 29 19.30 -7.82 -0.24
C LEU A 29 18.97 -9.28 -0.55
N VAL A 30 18.09 -9.54 -1.51
CA VAL A 30 17.73 -10.90 -1.96
C VAL A 30 18.95 -11.59 -2.56
N THR A 31 19.69 -10.91 -3.43
CA THR A 31 20.94 -11.44 -4.02
C THR A 31 21.94 -11.82 -2.93
N PHE A 32 22.12 -10.96 -1.93
CA PHE A 32 22.99 -11.23 -0.78
C PHE A 32 22.49 -12.43 0.04
N ALA A 33 21.20 -12.48 0.37
CA ALA A 33 20.60 -13.55 1.15
C ALA A 33 20.69 -14.93 0.48
N PHE A 34 20.67 -14.97 -0.85
CA PHE A 34 20.81 -16.20 -1.63
C PHE A 34 22.22 -16.45 -2.16
N SER A 35 23.21 -15.60 -1.85
CA SER A 35 24.57 -15.71 -2.38
C SER A 35 25.26 -17.06 -2.07
N TRP A 36 24.87 -17.71 -0.96
CA TRP A 36 25.34 -19.05 -0.58
C TRP A 36 24.91 -20.15 -1.56
N LEU A 37 23.87 -19.93 -2.37
CA LEU A 37 23.42 -20.85 -3.42
C LEU A 37 24.30 -20.79 -4.68
N THR A 38 25.32 -19.93 -4.71
CA THR A 38 26.28 -19.74 -5.82
C THR A 38 25.58 -19.62 -7.18
N ARG A 39 25.54 -20.69 -7.98
CA ARG A 39 24.93 -20.73 -9.33
C ARG A 39 23.41 -20.53 -9.32
N SER A 40 22.72 -20.97 -8.27
CA SER A 40 21.25 -20.85 -8.19
C SER A 40 20.78 -19.49 -7.66
N THR A 41 21.69 -18.60 -7.25
CA THR A 41 21.37 -17.24 -6.79
C THR A 41 20.60 -16.46 -7.84
N LEU A 42 21.05 -16.49 -9.10
CA LEU A 42 20.41 -15.78 -10.20
C LEU A 42 19.01 -16.32 -10.49
N ILE A 43 18.83 -17.64 -10.39
CA ILE A 43 17.52 -18.29 -10.53
C ILE A 43 16.58 -17.81 -9.42
N ALA A 44 17.03 -17.77 -8.17
CA ALA A 44 16.24 -17.29 -7.04
C ALA A 44 15.84 -15.81 -7.18
N VAL A 45 16.77 -14.95 -7.60
CA VAL A 45 16.49 -13.53 -7.83
C VAL A 45 15.51 -13.33 -8.98
N ILE A 46 15.69 -14.03 -10.10
CA ILE A 46 14.75 -13.98 -11.24
C ILE A 46 13.39 -14.51 -10.80
N ALA A 47 13.32 -15.63 -10.08
CA ALA A 47 12.07 -16.16 -9.58
C ALA A 47 11.34 -15.13 -8.70
N TRP A 48 12.05 -14.42 -7.81
CA TRP A 48 11.46 -13.36 -6.98
C TRP A 48 10.99 -12.14 -7.80
N LEU A 49 11.79 -11.71 -8.79
CA LEU A 49 11.48 -10.56 -9.67
C LEU A 49 10.38 -10.85 -10.69
N VAL A 50 10.18 -12.12 -11.08
CA VAL A 50 9.32 -12.49 -12.21
C VAL A 50 8.09 -13.25 -11.74
N CYS A 51 8.23 -14.29 -10.93
CA CYS A 51 7.09 -15.15 -10.58
C CYS A 51 6.01 -14.38 -9.84
N ALA A 52 6.36 -13.61 -8.80
CA ALA A 52 5.37 -12.88 -8.03
C ALA A 52 4.71 -11.74 -8.83
N PRO A 53 5.44 -10.88 -9.58
CA PRO A 53 4.78 -9.88 -10.41
C PRO A 53 3.89 -10.44 -11.53
N LEU A 54 4.16 -11.66 -12.01
CA LEU A 54 3.29 -12.35 -12.98
C LEU A 54 2.06 -13.00 -12.35
N LEU A 55 2.21 -13.58 -11.15
CA LEU A 55 1.16 -14.34 -10.47
C LEU A 55 0.24 -13.44 -9.63
N LEU A 56 0.76 -12.47 -8.91
CA LEU A 56 0.01 -11.62 -7.98
C LEU A 56 -1.15 -10.83 -8.62
N PRO A 57 -1.06 -10.33 -9.87
CA PRO A 57 -2.18 -9.66 -10.52
C PRO A 57 -3.30 -10.63 -10.98
N GLN A 58 -3.06 -11.94 -10.96
CA GLN A 58 -4.05 -12.92 -11.34
C GLN A 58 -5.13 -12.98 -10.25
N ARG A 59 -6.39 -12.73 -10.62
CA ARG A 59 -7.53 -12.66 -9.70
C ARG A 59 -7.61 -13.79 -8.65
N PRO A 60 -7.39 -15.10 -8.99
CA PRO A 60 -7.44 -16.14 -7.95
C PRO A 60 -6.29 -16.04 -6.95
N VAL A 61 -5.08 -15.69 -7.41
CA VAL A 61 -3.90 -15.53 -6.55
C VAL A 61 -4.05 -14.28 -5.69
N GLU A 62 -4.48 -13.18 -6.29
CA GLU A 62 -4.76 -11.93 -5.58
C GLU A 62 -5.77 -12.14 -4.47
N ARG A 63 -6.92 -12.75 -4.77
CA ARG A 63 -7.97 -13.06 -3.78
C ARG A 63 -7.44 -13.94 -2.66
N PHE A 64 -6.61 -14.93 -2.97
CA PHE A 64 -5.99 -15.78 -1.96
C PHE A 64 -5.05 -14.97 -1.06
N VAL A 65 -4.08 -14.25 -1.64
CA VAL A 65 -3.08 -13.49 -0.89
C VAL A 65 -3.73 -12.41 -0.04
N VAL A 66 -4.61 -11.60 -0.62
CA VAL A 66 -5.32 -10.52 0.09
C VAL A 66 -6.25 -11.12 1.14
N GLY A 67 -6.99 -12.19 0.80
CA GLY A 67 -7.89 -12.86 1.73
C GLY A 67 -7.17 -13.46 2.93
N THR A 68 -5.98 -14.03 2.75
CA THR A 68 -5.15 -14.52 3.85
C THR A 68 -4.53 -13.37 4.65
N MET A 69 -4.02 -12.34 3.98
CA MET A 69 -3.33 -11.21 4.63
C MET A 69 -4.25 -10.39 5.54
N PHE A 70 -5.51 -10.23 5.13
CA PHE A 70 -6.49 -9.40 5.85
C PHE A 70 -7.64 -10.21 6.48
N HIS A 71 -7.52 -11.54 6.49
CA HIS A 71 -8.54 -12.44 7.05
C HIS A 71 -9.95 -12.17 6.51
N PHE A 72 -10.08 -12.03 5.19
CA PHE A 72 -11.36 -11.75 4.55
C PHE A 72 -12.35 -12.88 4.76
N ARG A 73 -13.53 -12.51 5.27
CA ARG A 73 -14.69 -13.38 5.37
C ARG A 73 -15.68 -13.00 4.29
N ARG A 74 -16.33 -14.00 3.68
CA ARG A 74 -17.50 -13.74 2.84
C ARG A 74 -18.64 -13.23 3.72
N PRO A 75 -19.40 -12.22 3.28
CA PRO A 75 -20.51 -11.73 4.08
C PRO A 75 -21.59 -12.80 4.23
N THR A 76 -22.20 -12.85 5.41
CA THR A 76 -23.25 -13.82 5.76
C THR A 76 -24.40 -13.12 6.47
N GLY A 77 -25.64 -13.57 6.27
CA GLY A 77 -26.81 -13.03 6.94
C GLY A 77 -26.99 -11.53 6.66
N ARG A 78 -27.19 -10.74 7.72
CA ARG A 78 -27.40 -9.29 7.64
C ARG A 78 -26.27 -8.53 6.94
N ASP A 79 -25.02 -8.98 7.10
CA ASP A 79 -23.88 -8.36 6.44
C ASP A 79 -23.98 -8.52 4.91
N ALA A 80 -24.48 -9.67 4.44
CA ALA A 80 -24.64 -9.93 3.00
C ALA A 80 -25.73 -9.03 2.39
N GLU A 81 -26.82 -8.80 3.10
CA GLU A 81 -27.88 -7.89 2.64
C GLU A 81 -27.35 -6.46 2.47
N TRP A 82 -26.61 -5.96 3.47
CA TRP A 82 -26.04 -4.62 3.41
C TRP A 82 -24.98 -4.47 2.32
N LEU A 83 -24.06 -5.44 2.19
CA LEU A 83 -23.04 -5.39 1.15
C LEU A 83 -23.63 -5.54 -0.26
N ASN A 84 -24.66 -6.38 -0.44
CA ASN A 84 -25.35 -6.50 -1.72
C ASN A 84 -26.06 -5.20 -2.11
N TRP A 85 -26.75 -4.55 -1.16
CA TRP A 85 -27.36 -3.24 -1.38
C TRP A 85 -26.28 -2.20 -1.75
N LEU A 86 -25.21 -2.13 -0.95
CA LEU A 86 -24.12 -1.17 -1.14
C LEU A 86 -23.44 -1.35 -2.50
N GLN A 87 -23.18 -2.61 -2.89
CA GLN A 87 -22.63 -2.93 -4.20
C GLN A 87 -23.57 -2.49 -5.33
N GLY A 88 -24.88 -2.72 -5.19
CA GLY A 88 -25.89 -2.28 -6.16
C GLY A 88 -25.92 -0.77 -6.33
N GLU A 89 -25.95 -0.01 -5.23
CA GLU A 89 -25.96 1.46 -5.25
C GLU A 89 -24.66 2.04 -5.82
N CYS A 90 -23.50 1.48 -5.43
CA CYS A 90 -22.23 1.87 -6.00
C CYS A 90 -22.23 1.66 -7.51
N GLU A 91 -22.70 0.52 -8.01
CA GLU A 91 -22.74 0.26 -9.46
C GLU A 91 -23.71 1.22 -10.17
N HIS A 92 -24.91 1.41 -9.61
CA HIS A 92 -25.93 2.30 -10.17
C HIS A 92 -25.43 3.73 -10.34
N LEU A 93 -24.85 4.33 -9.30
CA LEU A 93 -24.33 5.71 -9.35
C LEU A 93 -23.16 5.86 -10.34
N ARG A 94 -22.36 4.80 -10.52
CA ARG A 94 -21.24 4.81 -11.45
C ARG A 94 -21.66 4.72 -12.90
N CYS A 95 -22.76 4.03 -13.21
CA CYS A 95 -23.31 3.99 -14.57
C CYS A 95 -23.66 5.39 -15.09
N GLY A 96 -24.01 6.32 -14.20
CA GLY A 96 -24.27 7.72 -14.55
C GLY A 96 -23.02 8.56 -14.87
N LEU A 97 -21.81 8.09 -14.56
CA LEU A 97 -20.57 8.85 -14.76
C LEU A 97 -19.99 8.63 -16.16
N VAL A 98 -20.20 9.60 -17.06
CA VAL A 98 -19.60 9.60 -18.40
C VAL A 98 -18.07 9.67 -18.31
N GLY A 99 -17.39 8.64 -18.85
CA GLY A 99 -15.93 8.61 -18.93
C GLY A 99 -15.22 8.24 -17.62
N ALA A 100 -15.95 7.84 -16.57
CA ALA A 100 -15.33 7.28 -15.38
C ALA A 100 -14.77 5.88 -15.68
N PRO A 101 -13.55 5.59 -15.23
CA PRO A 101 -13.02 4.23 -15.29
C PRO A 101 -13.84 3.30 -14.40
N VAL A 102 -14.59 2.41 -15.06
CA VAL A 102 -15.35 1.38 -14.36
C VAL A 102 -14.36 0.32 -13.90
N ALA A 103 -13.95 0.36 -12.64
CA ALA A 103 -13.51 -0.83 -11.91
C ALA A 103 -14.67 -1.85 -11.96
N ARG A 104 -14.61 -2.77 -12.91
CA ARG A 104 -15.59 -3.86 -13.04
C ARG A 104 -15.18 -5.00 -12.13
N ASP A 105 -16.17 -5.75 -11.67
CA ASP A 105 -15.98 -7.01 -10.94
C ASP A 105 -15.26 -6.85 -9.59
N LEU A 106 -15.67 -5.86 -8.80
CA LEU A 106 -15.21 -5.73 -7.42
C LEU A 106 -15.88 -6.77 -6.52
N ASP A 107 -15.06 -7.49 -5.76
CA ASP A 107 -15.45 -8.47 -4.76
C ASP A 107 -15.50 -7.80 -3.39
N TRP A 108 -16.61 -7.97 -2.68
CA TRP A 108 -16.85 -7.35 -1.38
C TRP A 108 -16.69 -8.35 -0.25
N TYR A 109 -15.97 -7.96 0.79
CA TYR A 109 -15.60 -8.79 1.92
C TYR A 109 -15.89 -8.10 3.25
N VAL A 110 -15.96 -8.91 4.31
CA VAL A 110 -16.05 -8.44 5.69
C VAL A 110 -14.78 -8.83 6.43
N ILE A 111 -14.27 -7.93 7.27
CA ILE A 111 -13.15 -8.18 8.17
C ILE A 111 -13.65 -8.13 9.60
N GLU A 112 -13.25 -9.11 10.40
CA GLU A 112 -13.51 -9.12 11.83
C GLU A 112 -12.56 -8.16 12.55
N ASP A 113 -12.98 -6.90 12.63
CA ASP A 113 -12.31 -5.84 13.37
C ASP A 113 -13.36 -4.93 14.00
N SER A 114 -13.16 -4.60 15.28
CA SER A 114 -14.04 -3.69 16.03
C SER A 114 -13.79 -2.23 15.66
N GLN A 115 -12.61 -1.91 15.11
CA GLN A 115 -12.32 -0.59 14.59
C GLN A 115 -13.10 -0.35 13.31
N PRO A 116 -13.88 0.74 13.21
CA PRO A 116 -14.70 1.02 12.04
C PRO A 116 -13.84 1.50 10.88
N ASN A 117 -13.76 0.70 9.82
CA ASN A 117 -12.98 1.04 8.64
C ASN A 117 -13.55 0.36 7.38
N ALA A 118 -13.19 0.89 6.22
CA ALA A 118 -13.33 0.23 4.94
C ALA A 118 -12.05 0.47 4.16
N PHE A 119 -11.63 -0.48 3.34
CA PHE A 119 -10.45 -0.27 2.49
C PHE A 119 -10.48 -1.09 1.20
N ALA A 120 -9.93 -0.51 0.15
CA ALA A 120 -9.62 -1.14 -1.11
C ALA A 120 -8.32 -1.94 -1.02
N ALA A 121 -8.36 -3.21 -1.42
CA ALA A 121 -7.20 -4.10 -1.43
C ALA A 121 -7.06 -4.84 -2.76
N GLY A 122 -5.83 -4.99 -3.23
CA GLY A 122 -5.56 -5.57 -4.55
C GLY A 122 -6.27 -4.81 -5.67
N ARG A 123 -6.39 -5.40 -6.85
CA ARG A 123 -7.09 -4.82 -8.00
C ARG A 123 -8.61 -4.98 -7.95
N HIS A 124 -9.11 -5.95 -7.17
CA HIS A 124 -10.52 -6.33 -7.24
C HIS A 124 -11.24 -6.45 -5.89
N SER A 125 -10.61 -6.14 -4.76
CA SER A 125 -11.25 -6.38 -3.45
C SER A 125 -11.58 -5.08 -2.72
N ILE A 126 -12.78 -5.00 -2.16
CA ILE A 126 -13.17 -4.01 -1.15
C ILE A 126 -13.54 -4.76 0.11
N ALA A 127 -13.05 -4.31 1.25
CA ALA A 127 -13.37 -4.91 2.53
C ALA A 127 -13.93 -3.87 3.49
N ILE A 128 -14.93 -4.28 4.27
CA ILE A 128 -15.57 -3.47 5.29
C ILE A 128 -15.42 -4.17 6.64
N THR A 129 -15.04 -3.44 7.68
CA THR A 129 -14.91 -4.04 9.01
C THR A 129 -16.27 -4.23 9.69
N THR A 130 -16.37 -5.24 10.55
CA THR A 130 -17.54 -5.45 11.41
C THR A 130 -17.87 -4.22 12.25
N GLY A 131 -16.86 -3.47 12.70
CA GLY A 131 -17.02 -2.22 13.45
C GLY A 131 -17.72 -1.13 12.64
N LEU A 132 -17.48 -1.04 11.33
CA LEU A 132 -18.18 -0.07 10.47
C LEU A 132 -19.65 -0.47 10.30
N LEU A 133 -19.91 -1.74 10.02
CA LEU A 133 -21.27 -2.27 9.87
C LEU A 133 -22.09 -2.10 11.16
N GLN A 134 -21.49 -2.36 12.32
CA GLN A 134 -22.15 -2.14 13.62
C GLN A 134 -22.63 -0.71 13.82
N ARG A 135 -21.93 0.30 13.30
CA ARG A 135 -22.38 1.71 13.39
C ARG A 135 -23.58 1.99 12.54
N VAL A 136 -23.63 1.37 11.37
CA VAL A 136 -24.79 1.45 10.48
C VAL A 136 -25.98 0.75 11.15
N TYR A 137 -25.76 -0.42 11.75
CA TYR A 137 -26.79 -1.16 12.47
C TYR A 137 -27.32 -0.43 13.69
N ALA A 138 -26.45 0.31 14.39
CA ALA A 138 -26.79 1.15 15.53
C ALA A 138 -27.36 2.53 15.14
N GLY A 139 -27.44 2.86 13.85
CA GLY A 139 -27.95 4.15 13.37
C GLY A 139 -26.99 5.34 13.59
N HIS A 140 -25.73 5.09 13.94
CA HIS A 140 -24.71 6.13 14.08
C HIS A 140 -24.20 6.63 12.72
N LEU A 141 -24.26 5.79 11.69
CA LEU A 141 -23.97 6.15 10.30
C LEU A 141 -25.23 6.02 9.44
N THR A 142 -25.48 7.02 8.60
CA THR A 142 -26.59 6.99 7.63
C THR A 142 -26.21 6.15 6.40
N ARG A 143 -27.21 5.83 5.57
CA ARG A 143 -27.01 5.11 4.30
C ARG A 143 -26.09 5.87 3.35
N ASP A 144 -26.32 7.17 3.21
CA ASP A 144 -25.52 8.04 2.34
C ASP A 144 -24.08 8.16 2.84
N GLU A 145 -23.88 8.21 4.16
CA GLU A 145 -22.54 8.21 4.77
C GLU A 145 -21.78 6.91 4.51
N LEU A 146 -22.44 5.76 4.66
CA LEU A 146 -21.83 4.46 4.32
C LEU A 146 -21.53 4.37 2.82
N LEU A 147 -22.48 4.80 1.98
CA LEU A 147 -22.34 4.80 0.53
C LEU A 147 -21.18 5.70 0.08
N ALA A 148 -21.02 6.87 0.69
CA ALA A 148 -19.93 7.79 0.40
C ALA A 148 -18.57 7.19 0.77
N VAL A 149 -18.44 6.53 1.92
CA VAL A 149 -17.21 5.80 2.32
C VAL A 149 -16.92 4.68 1.33
N ALA A 150 -17.93 3.90 0.94
CA ALA A 150 -17.76 2.82 -0.02
C ALA A 150 -17.34 3.32 -1.41
N LEU A 151 -17.93 4.42 -1.86
CA LEU A 151 -17.58 5.07 -3.13
C LEU A 151 -16.18 5.69 -3.10
N HIS A 152 -15.69 6.14 -1.95
CA HIS A 152 -14.29 6.55 -1.77
C HIS A 152 -13.35 5.38 -2.07
N GLU A 153 -13.63 4.19 -1.50
CA GLU A 153 -12.85 2.97 -1.76
C GLU A 153 -12.95 2.50 -3.22
N VAL A 154 -14.13 2.61 -3.83
CA VAL A 154 -14.30 2.37 -5.27
C VAL A 154 -13.49 3.40 -6.07
N GLY A 155 -13.38 4.63 -5.59
CA GLY A 155 -12.55 5.70 -6.15
C GLY A 155 -11.09 5.30 -6.28
N HIS A 156 -10.51 4.62 -5.29
CA HIS A 156 -9.14 4.09 -5.38
C HIS A 156 -8.98 3.06 -6.51
N HIS A 157 -9.93 2.14 -6.66
CA HIS A 157 -9.91 1.16 -7.77
C HIS A 157 -10.11 1.85 -9.12
N ALA A 158 -11.05 2.79 -9.20
CA ALA A 158 -11.33 3.59 -10.39
C ALA A 158 -10.09 4.41 -10.81
N ALA A 159 -9.35 4.97 -9.86
CA ALA A 159 -8.09 5.66 -10.11
C ALA A 159 -6.95 4.71 -10.53
N GLY A 160 -7.03 3.43 -10.17
CA GLY A 160 -5.99 2.42 -10.39
C GLY A 160 -4.94 2.37 -9.28
N ASP A 161 -5.26 2.93 -8.11
CA ASP A 161 -4.35 3.15 -7.00
C ASP A 161 -3.94 1.86 -6.28
N THR A 162 -4.73 0.81 -6.41
CA THR A 162 -4.51 -0.47 -5.73
C THR A 162 -3.93 -1.53 -6.66
N ARG A 163 -4.03 -1.32 -7.98
CA ARG A 163 -3.73 -2.31 -9.05
C ARG A 163 -2.30 -2.86 -9.03
N HIS A 164 -1.30 -2.03 -8.69
CA HIS A 164 0.12 -2.41 -8.58
C HIS A 164 0.57 -2.53 -7.12
N GLY A 165 -0.32 -2.27 -6.16
CA GLY A 165 0.02 -2.21 -4.74
C GLY A 165 0.66 -3.50 -4.26
N LEU A 166 0.06 -4.64 -4.60
CA LEU A 166 0.53 -5.96 -4.17
C LEU A 166 1.90 -6.32 -4.75
N VAL A 167 2.13 -6.01 -6.04
CA VAL A 167 3.41 -6.23 -6.72
C VAL A 167 4.50 -5.33 -6.14
N ILE A 168 4.21 -4.04 -5.96
CA ILE A 168 5.16 -3.10 -5.37
C ILE A 168 5.47 -3.51 -3.93
N TRP A 169 4.46 -3.91 -3.15
CA TRP A 169 4.64 -4.42 -1.79
C TRP A 169 5.59 -5.62 -1.78
N TRP A 170 5.36 -6.64 -2.61
CA TRP A 170 6.24 -7.81 -2.72
C TRP A 170 7.67 -7.44 -3.09
N LEU A 171 7.85 -6.61 -4.12
CA LEU A 171 9.17 -6.24 -4.64
C LEU A 171 9.96 -5.32 -3.69
N THR A 172 9.27 -4.64 -2.77
CA THR A 172 9.91 -3.75 -1.80
C THR A 172 9.98 -4.33 -0.39
N TRP A 173 9.32 -5.46 -0.15
CA TRP A 173 9.20 -6.09 1.17
C TRP A 173 10.55 -6.37 1.86
N PRO A 174 11.60 -6.89 1.18
CA PRO A 174 12.91 -7.10 1.82
C PRO A 174 13.50 -5.80 2.39
N TRP A 175 13.54 -4.74 1.59
CA TRP A 175 14.03 -3.43 2.03
C TRP A 175 13.15 -2.83 3.14
N GLN A 176 11.82 -2.91 3.00
CA GLN A 176 10.90 -2.38 3.99
C GLN A 176 11.09 -3.05 5.36
N THR A 177 11.35 -4.36 5.39
CA THR A 177 11.61 -5.11 6.62
C THR A 177 12.89 -4.62 7.31
N VAL A 178 13.99 -4.45 6.56
CA VAL A 178 15.25 -3.91 7.09
C VAL A 178 15.07 -2.48 7.60
N ARG A 179 14.40 -1.62 6.84
CA ARG A 179 14.14 -0.22 7.22
C ARG A 179 13.31 -0.13 8.49
N LEU A 180 12.20 -0.87 8.58
CA LEU A 180 11.32 -0.86 9.76
C LEU A 180 12.03 -1.40 10.99
N PHE A 181 12.82 -2.47 10.84
CA PHE A 181 13.63 -3.00 11.93
C PHE A 181 14.62 -1.95 12.44
N ALA A 182 15.35 -1.28 11.55
CA ALA A 182 16.32 -0.28 11.94
C ALA A 182 15.69 0.97 12.60
N VAL A 183 14.51 1.40 12.12
CA VAL A 183 13.74 2.49 12.74
C VAL A 183 13.29 2.10 14.15
N ARG A 184 12.72 0.92 14.32
CA ARG A 184 12.27 0.40 15.63
C ARG A 184 13.44 0.24 16.60
N LEU A 185 14.58 -0.25 16.12
CA LEU A 185 15.79 -0.37 16.92
C LEU A 185 16.31 1.01 17.34
N GLY A 186 16.27 2.01 16.45
CA GLY A 186 16.61 3.40 16.77
C GLY A 186 15.77 3.94 17.91
N HIS A 187 14.45 3.81 17.84
CA HIS A 187 13.55 4.23 18.93
C HIS A 187 13.86 3.56 20.28
N ARG A 188 14.46 2.37 20.29
CA ARG A 188 14.82 1.64 21.51
C ARG A 188 16.18 2.05 22.08
N ILE A 189 17.08 2.57 21.25
CA ILE A 189 18.46 2.95 21.63
C ILE A 189 18.58 4.48 21.66
N ARG A 190 18.32 5.09 22.83
CA ARG A 190 18.63 6.52 23.06
C ARG A 190 20.16 6.73 22.99
N PRO A 191 20.66 7.82 22.37
CA PRO A 191 19.95 9.06 21.99
C PRO A 191 19.45 9.10 20.54
N PHE A 192 19.50 7.99 19.81
CA PHE A 192 19.27 7.96 18.37
C PHE A 192 17.75 7.90 18.06
N GLY A 193 17.20 8.90 17.37
CA GLY A 193 15.79 8.93 16.97
C GLY A 193 15.42 7.90 15.89
N ALA A 194 14.18 7.97 15.38
CA ALA A 194 13.59 7.06 14.39
C ALA A 194 14.49 6.73 13.17
N GLY A 195 15.39 7.63 12.77
CA GLY A 195 16.27 7.44 11.60
C GLY A 195 17.70 6.97 11.91
N ALA A 196 18.06 6.73 13.17
CA ALA A 196 19.45 6.93 13.58
C ALA A 196 20.30 5.66 13.80
N VAL A 197 19.82 4.47 13.41
CA VAL A 197 20.65 3.24 13.38
C VAL A 197 21.23 2.97 11.99
N LEU A 198 20.49 3.26 10.91
CA LEU A 198 21.00 3.04 9.54
C LEU A 198 22.20 3.95 9.24
N THR A 199 22.14 5.22 9.66
CA THR A 199 23.20 6.21 9.42
C THR A 199 24.55 5.81 10.01
N PRO A 200 24.69 5.51 11.32
CA PRO A 200 25.99 5.10 11.88
C PRO A 200 26.48 3.76 11.33
N VAL A 201 25.59 2.81 11.01
CA VAL A 201 26.00 1.52 10.40
C VAL A 201 26.53 1.74 8.99
N VAL A 202 25.83 2.51 8.15
CA VAL A 202 26.29 2.89 6.82
C VAL A 202 27.64 3.61 6.89
N VAL A 203 27.77 4.59 7.79
CA VAL A 203 29.00 5.36 7.99
C VAL A 203 30.14 4.46 8.50
N ALA A 204 29.89 3.59 9.48
CA ALA A 204 30.89 2.66 10.00
C ALA A 204 31.36 1.65 8.95
N VAL A 205 30.44 1.09 8.16
CA VAL A 205 30.80 0.18 7.05
C VAL A 205 31.60 0.93 5.98
N ALA A 206 31.21 2.16 5.64
CA ALA A 206 31.97 2.99 4.70
C ALA A 206 33.40 3.28 5.22
N ILE A 207 33.55 3.66 6.49
CA ILE A 207 34.85 3.92 7.13
C ILE A 207 35.68 2.63 7.19
N CYS A 208 35.13 1.51 7.66
CA CYS A 208 35.84 0.23 7.73
C CYS A 208 36.32 -0.25 6.36
N ARG A 209 35.52 -0.04 5.30
CA ARG A 209 35.91 -0.39 3.93
C ARG A 209 37.06 0.48 3.40
N VAL A 210 37.05 1.77 3.71
CA VAL A 210 38.16 2.68 3.37
C VAL A 210 39.42 2.31 4.17
N ALA A 211 39.26 1.96 5.46
CA ALA A 211 40.37 1.67 6.35
C ALA A 211 41.03 0.31 6.12
N THR A 212 40.27 -0.71 5.66
CA THR A 212 40.79 -2.08 5.54
C THR A 212 41.61 -2.35 4.28
N GLY A 213 41.75 -1.40 3.35
CA GLY A 213 42.74 -1.39 2.24
C GLY A 213 42.75 -2.59 1.26
N GLY A 214 41.96 -3.64 1.50
CA GLY A 214 42.07 -4.93 0.81
C GLY A 214 41.12 -5.13 -0.37
N SER A 215 40.31 -4.14 -0.71
CA SER A 215 39.42 -4.18 -1.88
C SER A 215 39.96 -3.27 -2.98
N SER A 216 40.09 -3.78 -4.22
CA SER A 216 40.39 -2.97 -5.41
C SER A 216 39.55 -1.69 -5.41
N GLY A 217 40.10 -0.53 -5.82
CA GLY A 217 39.40 0.77 -5.72
C GLY A 217 37.98 0.82 -6.33
N ALA A 218 37.71 -0.03 -7.33
CA ALA A 218 36.37 -0.22 -7.91
C ALA A 218 35.34 -0.86 -6.94
N GLN A 219 35.77 -1.69 -6.01
CA GLN A 219 34.91 -2.35 -5.02
C GLN A 219 34.60 -1.46 -3.80
N ALA A 220 35.54 -0.59 -3.41
CA ALA A 220 35.31 0.37 -2.34
C ALA A 220 34.31 1.46 -2.77
N SER A 221 34.48 2.01 -3.98
CA SER A 221 33.59 3.02 -4.55
C SER A 221 32.16 2.52 -4.77
N SER A 222 31.99 1.29 -5.28
CA SER A 222 30.66 0.68 -5.46
C SER A 222 29.96 0.42 -4.12
N THR A 223 30.68 0.01 -3.08
CA THR A 223 30.13 -0.21 -1.74
C THR A 223 29.63 1.12 -1.14
N ILE A 224 30.44 2.18 -1.21
CA ILE A 224 30.06 3.51 -0.71
C ILE A 224 28.82 4.02 -1.47
N ALA A 225 28.81 3.90 -2.80
CA ALA A 225 27.67 4.33 -3.61
C ALA A 225 26.36 3.60 -3.23
N VAL A 226 26.41 2.29 -3.01
CA VAL A 226 25.23 1.50 -2.58
C VAL A 226 24.74 1.93 -1.20
N LEU A 227 25.65 2.15 -0.25
CA LEU A 227 25.29 2.58 1.10
C LEU A 227 24.71 4.00 1.12
N SER A 228 25.28 4.92 0.34
CA SER A 228 24.73 6.27 0.15
C SER A 228 23.34 6.24 -0.47
N ALA A 229 23.12 5.41 -1.49
CA ALA A 229 21.82 5.23 -2.12
C ALA A 229 20.79 4.61 -1.15
N ALA A 230 21.21 3.64 -0.33
CA ALA A 230 20.37 3.04 0.71
C ALA A 230 19.94 4.07 1.76
N LEU A 231 20.87 4.91 2.20
CA LEU A 231 20.58 5.98 3.15
C LEU A 231 19.60 7.00 2.56
N LEU A 232 19.85 7.45 1.32
CA LEU A 232 18.95 8.37 0.63
C LEU A 232 17.55 7.79 0.48
N ALA A 233 17.43 6.52 0.05
CA ALA A 233 16.15 5.84 -0.07
C ALA A 233 15.42 5.75 1.28
N ALA A 234 16.13 5.50 2.38
CA ALA A 234 15.52 5.40 3.71
C ALA A 234 14.80 6.69 4.15
N TYR A 235 15.30 7.86 3.73
CA TYR A 235 14.72 9.16 4.06
C TYR A 235 13.78 9.72 3.00
N VAL A 236 14.11 9.57 1.72
CA VAL A 236 13.33 10.14 0.61
C VAL A 236 12.09 9.31 0.31
N GLN A 237 12.18 7.98 0.33
CA GLN A 237 11.09 7.10 -0.06
C GLN A 237 9.81 7.32 0.80
N PRO A 238 9.86 7.45 2.14
CA PRO A 238 8.66 7.72 2.92
C PRO A 238 7.98 9.04 2.55
N VAL A 239 8.76 10.08 2.25
CA VAL A 239 8.24 11.39 1.86
C VAL A 239 7.55 11.29 0.50
N VAL A 240 8.17 10.60 -0.46
CA VAL A 240 7.58 10.36 -1.77
C VAL A 240 6.31 9.53 -1.68
N GLU A 241 6.29 8.43 -0.93
CA GLU A 241 5.08 7.61 -0.76
C GLU A 241 3.97 8.39 -0.06
N ALA A 242 4.29 9.23 0.94
CA ALA A 242 3.31 10.11 1.58
C ALA A 242 2.74 11.15 0.62
N ALA A 243 3.57 11.72 -0.26
CA ALA A 243 3.10 12.65 -1.29
C ALA A 243 2.18 11.97 -2.30
N ILE A 244 2.54 10.76 -2.75
CA ILE A 244 1.71 9.98 -3.67
C ILE A 244 0.42 9.55 -2.98
N SER A 245 0.46 9.10 -1.73
CA SER A 245 -0.73 8.75 -0.94
C SER A 245 -1.70 9.93 -0.85
N ARG A 246 -1.22 11.14 -0.53
CA ARG A 246 -2.08 12.35 -0.50
C ARG A 246 -2.74 12.65 -1.84
N ASP A 247 -2.04 12.43 -2.95
CA ASP A 247 -2.63 12.61 -4.29
C ASP A 247 -3.73 11.58 -4.58
N ARG A 248 -3.55 10.32 -4.12
CA ARG A 248 -4.54 9.25 -4.23
C ARG A 248 -5.81 9.57 -3.43
N GLU A 249 -5.65 9.98 -2.17
CA GLU A 249 -6.76 10.40 -1.30
C GLU A 249 -7.60 11.51 -1.95
N ARG A 250 -6.93 12.56 -2.47
CA ARG A 250 -7.62 13.65 -3.17
C ARG A 250 -8.37 13.16 -4.41
N ALA A 251 -7.81 12.19 -5.13
CA ALA A 251 -8.45 11.63 -6.32
C ALA A 251 -9.69 10.78 -5.97
N ALA A 252 -9.66 10.06 -4.84
CA ALA A 252 -10.79 9.32 -4.31
C ALA A 252 -11.87 10.26 -3.74
N ASP A 253 -11.50 11.29 -3.00
CA ASP A 253 -12.43 12.33 -2.52
C ASP A 253 -13.10 13.05 -3.70
N ALA A 254 -12.35 13.45 -4.73
CA ALA A 254 -12.90 14.04 -5.95
C ALA A 254 -13.78 13.06 -6.77
N PHE A 255 -13.64 11.75 -6.56
CA PHE A 255 -14.54 10.77 -7.17
C PHE A 255 -15.90 10.77 -6.50
N VAL A 256 -15.94 10.85 -5.17
CA VAL A 256 -17.18 10.94 -4.39
C VAL A 256 -17.87 12.29 -4.58
N ASP A 257 -17.11 13.37 -4.69
CA ASP A 257 -17.65 14.71 -4.94
C ASP A 257 -18.38 14.83 -6.29
N ARG A 258 -17.88 14.15 -7.34
CA ARG A 258 -18.58 14.04 -8.64
C ARG A 258 -19.91 13.28 -8.57
N LEU A 259 -20.14 12.53 -7.50
CA LEU A 259 -21.38 11.82 -7.22
C LEU A 259 -22.26 12.58 -6.23
N GLU A 260 -21.92 13.85 -5.94
CA GLU A 260 -22.65 14.75 -5.03
C GLU A 260 -22.74 14.23 -3.59
N LEU A 261 -21.85 13.31 -3.21
CA LEU A 261 -21.78 12.69 -1.88
C LEU A 261 -20.60 13.19 -1.03
N GLY A 262 -19.94 14.27 -1.45
CA GLY A 262 -18.77 14.83 -0.76
C GLY A 262 -19.06 15.28 0.68
N SER A 263 -20.25 15.87 0.92
CA SER A 263 -20.70 16.26 2.26
C SER A 263 -20.95 15.05 3.17
N ALA A 264 -21.60 14.01 2.65
CA ALA A 264 -21.84 12.76 3.35
C ALA A 264 -20.52 12.07 3.75
N LEU A 265 -19.52 12.06 2.85
CA LEU A 265 -18.18 11.54 3.17
C LEU A 265 -17.52 12.33 4.30
N ALA A 266 -17.59 13.66 4.26
CA ALA A 266 -17.01 14.51 5.29
C ALA A 266 -17.68 14.28 6.66
N THR A 267 -19.01 14.17 6.70
CA THR A 267 -19.75 13.84 7.93
C THR A 267 -19.40 12.44 8.44
N ALA A 268 -19.31 11.44 7.55
CA ALA A 268 -18.92 10.09 7.91
C ALA A 268 -17.53 10.07 8.57
N ARG A 269 -16.52 10.70 7.95
CA ARG A 269 -15.16 10.81 8.50
C ARG A 269 -15.16 11.45 9.88
N GLN A 270 -15.89 12.56 10.07
CA GLN A 270 -15.98 13.23 11.37
C GLN A 270 -16.57 12.32 12.46
N LYS A 271 -17.59 11.51 12.14
CA LYS A 271 -18.19 10.54 13.08
C LYS A 271 -17.25 9.38 13.39
N LEU A 272 -16.48 8.92 12.40
CA LEU A 272 -15.47 7.87 12.57
C LEU A 272 -14.28 8.37 13.41
N ASP A 273 -13.82 9.59 13.21
CA ASP A 273 -12.69 10.16 13.96
C ASP A 273 -13.03 10.38 15.44
N ARG A 274 -14.21 10.94 15.75
CA ARG A 274 -14.64 11.22 17.14
C ARG A 274 -14.71 9.99 18.04
N SER A 275 -14.81 8.84 17.44
CA SER A 275 -14.97 7.57 18.13
C SER A 275 -13.67 6.79 18.31
N HIS A 276 -12.56 7.34 17.78
CA HIS A 276 -11.21 6.97 18.14
C HIS A 276 -10.81 7.86 19.33
N PRO A 277 -10.95 7.41 20.60
CA PRO A 277 -10.25 8.11 21.66
C PRO A 277 -8.75 8.01 21.34
N ALA A 278 -8.09 9.16 21.22
CA ALA A 278 -6.65 9.26 21.12
C ALA A 278 -6.01 8.64 22.38
N GLY A 279 -5.79 7.33 22.37
CA GLY A 279 -5.43 6.59 23.59
C GLY A 279 -5.19 5.09 23.43
N ALA A 280 -5.02 4.56 22.21
CA ALA A 280 -4.55 3.21 21.96
C ALA A 280 -3.28 3.26 21.11
N THR A 281 -2.25 3.91 21.64
CA THR A 281 -0.88 3.76 21.14
C THR A 281 -0.37 2.37 21.51
N VAL A 282 -0.11 1.53 20.50
CA VAL A 282 0.82 0.39 20.58
C VAL A 282 2.14 0.83 19.94
#